data_AF-W6A6R1-F1
#
_entry.id   AF-W6A6R1-F1
#
_cell.length_a   1.000
_cell.length_b   1.000
_cell.length_c   1.000
_cell.angle_alpha   90.00
_cell.angle_beta   90.00
_cell.angle_gamma   90.00
#
_symmetry.space_group_name_H-M   'P 1'
#
loop_
_entity.id
_entity.type
_entity.pdbx_description
1 polymer ?
#
loop_
_entity_poly.entity_id
_entity_poly.type
_entity_poly.pdbx_seq_one_letter_code
_entity_poly.pdbx_strand_id
1 'polypeptide(L)'
;MKNDQNNKNFILKKGIQVHFVNVEDNFVKQWLFQDIFDVDKDYILFTTFMEQKFDVVFDHVNLTGLNSKSNDIMLMEAKEIIEFNNYIASYNKLITIGKGEQMPKLTKQCERLYAEQKVELANQKVELANQKLINIKYETEIENLKLVLKKHGIDPNGK
;
A
#
# COMPACT_ATOMS: atom_id res chain seq x y z
N MET A 1 10.59 54.48 -5.84
CA MET A 1 9.97 53.62 -4.80
C MET A 1 9.59 52.33 -5.50
N LYS A 2 10.41 51.27 -5.36
CA LYS A 2 10.19 50.13 -4.43
C LYS A 2 8.82 49.48 -4.70
N ASN A 3 8.82 48.32 -5.39
CA ASN A 3 8.77 46.95 -4.82
C ASN A 3 7.31 46.56 -4.51
N ASP A 4 6.75 45.39 -4.83
CA ASP A 4 7.32 44.05 -4.92
C ASP A 4 6.52 43.11 -5.85
N GLN A 5 7.29 42.28 -6.55
CA GLN A 5 7.15 40.83 -6.73
C GLN A 5 5.76 40.16 -6.58
N ASN A 6 5.32 39.54 -7.67
CA ASN A 6 4.90 38.14 -7.62
C ASN A 6 5.19 37.46 -8.96
N ASN A 7 6.48 37.37 -9.29
CA ASN A 7 6.97 36.52 -10.36
C ASN A 7 6.98 35.07 -9.85
N LYS A 8 5.82 34.40 -9.89
CA LYS A 8 5.79 32.94 -9.84
C LYS A 8 6.32 32.44 -11.18
N ASN A 9 7.64 32.30 -11.27
CA ASN A 9 8.29 31.50 -12.29
C ASN A 9 7.76 30.06 -12.15
N PHE A 10 6.67 29.75 -12.85
CA PHE A 10 6.35 28.37 -13.20
C PHE A 10 7.45 27.93 -14.15
N ILE A 11 8.45 27.23 -13.62
CA ILE A 11 9.32 26.39 -14.42
C ILE A 11 8.39 25.31 -14.98
N LEU A 12 7.90 25.50 -16.20
CA LEU A 12 7.33 24.41 -16.97
C LEU A 12 8.44 23.37 -17.12
N LYS A 13 8.38 22.29 -16.32
CA LYS A 13 9.13 21.07 -16.61
C LYS A 13 8.77 20.72 -18.06
N LYS A 14 9.78 20.69 -18.92
CA LYS A 14 9.61 20.40 -20.34
C LYS A 14 9.14 18.95 -20.44
N GLY A 15 7.85 18.75 -20.70
CA GLY A 15 7.22 17.44 -20.74
C GLY A 15 8.01 16.47 -21.60
N ILE A 16 8.28 15.28 -21.06
CA ILE A 16 9.00 14.23 -21.77
C ILE A 16 7.99 13.44 -22.61
N GLN A 17 8.06 13.57 -23.93
CA GLN A 17 7.23 12.80 -24.86
C GLN A 17 8.04 11.67 -25.48
N VAL A 18 7.48 10.46 -25.44
CA VAL A 18 8.01 9.28 -26.10
C VAL A 18 7.08 8.91 -27.24
N HIS A 19 7.63 8.80 -28.45
CA HIS A 19 6.90 8.36 -29.65
C HIS A 19 7.23 6.91 -29.95
N PHE A 20 6.21 6.09 -30.23
CA PHE A 20 6.40 4.68 -30.55
C PHE A 20 6.18 4.45 -32.05
N VAL A 21 7.19 3.87 -32.70
CA VAL A 21 7.05 3.33 -34.07
C VAL A 21 6.52 1.89 -34.01
N ASN A 22 6.92 1.14 -32.96
CA ASN A 22 6.39 -0.16 -32.58
C ASN A 22 6.82 -0.45 -31.12
N VAL A 23 5.91 -0.97 -30.29
CA VAL A 23 6.24 -1.43 -28.94
C VAL A 23 6.43 -2.94 -29.03
N GLU A 24 7.63 -3.48 -28.85
CA GLU A 24 7.83 -4.95 -28.86
C GLU A 24 7.54 -5.59 -27.51
N ASP A 25 7.61 -4.82 -26.43
CA ASP A 25 7.45 -5.32 -25.06
C ASP A 25 5.98 -5.67 -24.76
N ASN A 26 5.72 -6.96 -24.56
CA ASN A 26 4.38 -7.49 -24.27
C ASN A 26 3.80 -6.97 -22.94
N PHE A 27 4.62 -6.55 -21.98
CA PHE A 27 4.14 -5.94 -20.75
C PHE A 27 3.66 -4.51 -20.99
N VAL A 28 4.33 -3.77 -21.89
CA VAL A 28 3.91 -2.41 -22.25
C VAL A 28 2.62 -2.41 -23.08
N LYS A 29 2.50 -3.32 -24.05
CA LYS A 29 1.30 -3.46 -24.90
C LYS A 29 -0.01 -3.67 -24.13
N GLN A 30 0.06 -4.20 -22.92
CA GLN A 30 -1.13 -4.52 -22.13
C GLN A 30 -1.80 -3.28 -21.52
N TRP A 31 -1.08 -2.18 -21.39
CA TRP A 31 -1.59 -0.95 -20.76
C TRP A 31 -1.41 0.29 -21.62
N LEU A 32 -0.46 0.27 -22.56
CA LEU A 32 -0.22 1.39 -23.47
C LEU A 32 -0.93 1.17 -24.80
N PHE A 33 -2.04 1.89 -24.99
CA PHE A 33 -2.86 1.83 -26.21
C PHE A 33 -2.71 3.06 -27.11
N GLN A 34 -1.77 3.94 -26.79
CA GLN A 34 -1.54 5.21 -27.49
C GLN A 34 -0.14 5.27 -28.10
N ASP A 35 -0.04 5.92 -29.25
CA ASP A 35 1.21 6.02 -30.04
C ASP A 35 2.21 7.04 -29.47
N ILE A 36 1.74 7.93 -28.59
CA ILE A 36 2.52 8.97 -27.92
C ILE A 36 2.28 8.83 -26.42
N PHE A 37 3.34 8.86 -25.63
CA PHE A 37 3.27 8.82 -24.16
C PHE A 37 4.01 10.00 -23.55
N ASP A 38 3.28 10.86 -22.87
CA ASP A 38 3.78 11.98 -22.07
C ASP A 38 4.06 11.47 -20.65
N VAL A 39 5.33 11.26 -20.31
CA VAL A 39 5.74 10.65 -19.04
C VAL A 39 5.17 11.40 -17.82
N ASP A 40 5.01 12.72 -17.93
CA ASP A 40 4.55 13.56 -16.82
C ASP A 40 3.03 13.51 -16.62
N LYS A 41 2.27 13.01 -17.60
CA LYS A 41 0.79 12.99 -17.56
C LYS A 41 0.22 11.59 -17.63
N ASP A 42 0.84 10.75 -18.43
CA ASP A 42 0.31 9.46 -18.83
C ASP A 42 0.78 8.33 -17.92
N TYR A 43 1.67 8.61 -16.94
CA TYR A 43 2.02 7.65 -15.88
C TYR A 43 0.77 7.13 -15.14
N ILE A 44 -0.31 7.93 -15.11
CA ILE A 44 -1.60 7.54 -14.54
C ILE A 44 -2.16 6.31 -15.25
N LEU A 45 -2.03 6.19 -16.57
CA LEU A 45 -2.47 5.01 -17.33
C LEU A 45 -1.81 3.73 -16.80
N PHE A 46 -0.49 3.79 -16.58
CA PHE A 46 0.26 2.67 -16.04
C PHE A 46 -0.16 2.34 -14.61
N THR A 47 -0.22 3.35 -13.73
CA THR A 47 -0.58 3.11 -12.32
C THR A 47 -2.00 2.57 -12.18
N THR A 48 -3.00 3.14 -12.86
CA THR A 48 -4.38 2.63 -12.84
C THR A 48 -4.48 1.19 -13.36
N PHE A 49 -3.72 0.83 -14.40
CA PHE A 49 -3.64 -0.57 -14.84
C PHE A 49 -3.09 -1.48 -13.74
N MET A 50 -2.03 -1.07 -13.05
CA MET A 50 -1.43 -1.84 -11.97
C MET A 50 -2.39 -2.01 -10.78
N GLU A 51 -3.12 -0.95 -10.41
CA GLU A 51 -4.16 -0.99 -9.37
C GLU A 51 -5.25 -2.01 -9.69
N GLN A 52 -5.76 -2.00 -10.91
CA GLN A 52 -6.81 -2.94 -11.32
C GLN A 52 -6.31 -4.39 -11.41
N LYS A 53 -5.09 -4.59 -11.92
CA LYS A 53 -4.54 -5.94 -12.15
C LYS A 53 -4.11 -6.62 -10.86
N PHE A 54 -3.54 -5.87 -9.92
CA PHE A 54 -2.94 -6.41 -8.69
C PHE A 54 -3.68 -6.01 -7.41
N ASP A 55 -4.81 -5.30 -7.53
CA ASP A 55 -5.61 -4.80 -6.41
C ASP A 55 -4.76 -3.96 -5.42
N VAL A 56 -3.87 -3.13 -5.98
CA VAL A 56 -3.01 -2.20 -5.23
C VAL A 56 -3.53 -0.78 -5.31
N VAL A 57 -2.96 0.14 -4.51
CA VAL A 57 -3.23 1.57 -4.60
C VAL A 57 -1.90 2.29 -4.87
N PHE A 58 -1.91 3.34 -5.70
CA PHE A 58 -0.73 4.17 -5.92
C PHE A 58 -0.92 5.56 -5.31
N ASP A 59 0.17 6.07 -4.73
CA ASP A 59 0.32 7.50 -4.51
C ASP A 59 0.68 8.16 -5.83
N HIS A 60 -0.31 8.69 -6.53
CA HIS A 60 -0.06 9.40 -7.77
C HIS A 60 0.74 10.71 -7.57
N VAL A 61 0.86 11.23 -6.34
CA VAL A 61 1.67 12.41 -6.05
C VAL A 61 3.15 12.05 -5.93
N ASN A 62 3.46 10.95 -5.24
CA ASN A 62 4.83 10.51 -4.99
C ASN A 62 5.32 9.39 -5.92
N LEU A 63 4.45 8.89 -6.82
CA LEU A 63 4.70 7.76 -7.73
C LEU A 63 5.14 6.48 -7.00
N THR A 64 4.75 6.34 -5.74
CA THR A 64 5.03 5.17 -4.92
C THR A 64 3.77 4.31 -4.83
N GLY A 65 3.90 3.00 -4.99
CA GLY A 65 2.81 2.08 -4.66
C GLY A 65 2.55 2.17 -3.15
N LEU A 66 1.37 2.64 -2.76
CA LEU A 66 0.95 2.71 -1.37
C LEU A 66 0.02 1.55 -1.03
N ASN A 67 0.10 1.16 0.24
CA ASN A 67 -0.70 0.12 0.87
C ASN A 67 -2.18 0.15 0.40
N SER A 68 -2.68 -1.00 -0.05
CA SER A 68 -4.00 -1.12 -0.68
C SER A 68 -5.14 -1.23 0.35
N LYS A 69 -6.35 -0.88 -0.09
CA LYS A 69 -7.59 -1.28 0.58
C LYS A 69 -7.87 -2.74 0.21
N SER A 70 -7.67 -3.65 1.15
CA SER A 70 -8.17 -5.04 1.19
C SER A 70 -7.31 -6.20 0.69
N ASN A 71 -6.31 -6.00 -0.18
CA ASN A 71 -5.30 -7.01 -0.51
C ASN A 71 -3.90 -6.43 -0.33
N ASP A 72 -3.39 -6.48 0.90
CA ASP A 72 -2.05 -6.03 1.20
C ASP A 72 -1.07 -6.62 0.17
N ILE A 73 -0.11 -5.83 -0.31
CA ILE A 73 1.06 -6.34 -1.05
C ILE A 73 1.71 -7.51 -0.27
N MET A 74 1.49 -7.57 1.05
CA MET A 74 1.86 -8.65 1.98
C MET A 74 1.18 -10.01 1.71
N LEU A 75 0.13 -10.07 0.90
CA LEU A 75 -0.64 -11.28 0.56
C LEU A 75 -0.38 -11.78 -0.86
N MET A 76 0.34 -11.03 -1.70
CA MET A 76 0.68 -11.47 -3.06
C MET A 76 1.53 -12.73 -3.05
N GLU A 77 1.21 -13.66 -3.94
CA GLU A 77 2.04 -14.84 -4.15
C GLU A 77 3.37 -14.46 -4.83
N ALA A 78 4.42 -15.25 -4.62
CA ALA A 78 5.74 -14.99 -5.22
C ALA A 78 5.69 -14.85 -6.76
N LYS A 79 4.80 -15.59 -7.43
CA LYS A 79 4.59 -15.49 -8.88
C LYS A 79 4.00 -14.14 -9.30
N GLU A 80 3.09 -13.58 -8.49
CA GLU A 80 2.46 -12.29 -8.73
C GLU A 80 3.45 -11.15 -8.50
N ILE A 81 4.31 -11.26 -7.48
CA ILE A 81 5.40 -10.31 -7.23
C ILE A 81 6.39 -10.26 -8.42
N ILE A 82 6.74 -11.42 -8.97
CA ILE A 82 7.59 -11.51 -10.17
C ILE A 82 6.91 -10.80 -11.35
N GLU A 83 5.62 -11.07 -11.57
CA GLU A 83 4.86 -10.46 -12.65
C GLU A 83 4.75 -8.94 -12.47
N PHE A 84 4.39 -8.47 -11.26
CA PHE A 84 4.34 -7.05 -10.88
C PHE A 84 5.66 -6.35 -11.21
N ASN A 85 6.79 -6.95 -10.79
CA ASN A 85 8.12 -6.40 -11.03
C ASN A 85 8.53 -6.38 -12.50
N ASN A 86 8.00 -7.29 -13.32
CA ASN A 86 8.21 -7.26 -14.77
C ASN A 86 7.50 -6.05 -15.40
N TYR A 87 6.26 -5.73 -15.01
CA TYR A 87 5.58 -4.51 -15.48
C TYR A 87 6.34 -3.25 -15.08
N ILE A 88 6.78 -3.15 -13.82
CA ILE A 88 7.59 -2.02 -13.35
C ILE A 88 8.89 -1.90 -14.14
N ALA A 89 9.57 -3.03 -14.42
CA ALA A 89 10.80 -3.03 -15.20
C ALA A 89 10.58 -2.53 -16.64
N SER A 90 9.53 -3.01 -17.30
CA SER A 90 9.15 -2.62 -18.65
C SER A 90 8.75 -1.14 -18.71
N TYR A 91 7.95 -0.66 -17.75
CA TYR A 91 7.63 0.76 -17.59
C TYR A 91 8.89 1.61 -17.42
N ASN A 92 9.78 1.25 -16.48
CA ASN A 92 11.01 1.99 -16.24
C ASN A 92 11.91 2.02 -17.48
N LYS A 93 11.99 0.91 -18.22
CA LYS A 93 12.75 0.87 -19.48
C LYS A 93 12.16 1.84 -20.51
N LEU A 94 10.83 1.91 -20.60
CA LEU A 94 10.11 2.84 -21.47
C LEU A 94 10.43 4.31 -21.15
N ILE A 95 10.32 4.69 -19.88
CA ILE A 95 10.49 6.09 -19.46
C ILE A 95 11.97 6.50 -19.31
N THR A 96 12.89 5.54 -19.19
CA THR A 96 14.35 5.82 -19.18
C THR A 96 14.81 6.31 -20.56
N ILE A 97 14.15 5.90 -21.64
CA ILE A 97 14.32 6.51 -22.98
C ILE A 97 13.97 8.01 -22.93
N GLY A 98 13.01 8.38 -22.08
CA GLY A 98 12.57 9.76 -21.85
C GLY A 98 13.29 10.54 -20.74
N LYS A 99 14.05 9.88 -19.84
CA LYS A 99 14.62 10.43 -18.59
C LYS A 99 13.61 10.78 -17.48
N GLY A 100 12.51 10.02 -17.36
CA GLY A 100 11.57 10.15 -16.24
C GLY A 100 12.06 9.56 -14.91
N GLU A 101 11.36 9.87 -13.81
CA GLU A 101 11.57 9.23 -12.50
C GLU A 101 11.13 7.76 -12.53
N GLN A 102 12.01 6.85 -12.09
CA GLN A 102 11.76 5.42 -12.12
C GLN A 102 10.87 4.96 -10.96
N MET A 103 9.93 4.07 -11.26
CA MET A 103 9.11 3.43 -10.23
C MET A 103 9.90 2.34 -9.48
N PRO A 104 9.76 2.26 -8.16
CA PRO A 104 10.44 1.25 -7.38
C PRO A 104 9.85 -0.15 -7.62
N LYS A 105 10.72 -1.16 -7.60
CA LYS A 105 10.33 -2.58 -7.61
C LYS A 105 10.03 -3.06 -6.19
N LEU A 106 9.17 -4.07 -6.06
CA LEU A 106 9.07 -4.85 -4.83
C LEU A 106 10.34 -5.69 -4.67
N THR A 107 11.08 -5.48 -3.60
CA THR A 107 12.36 -6.18 -3.38
C THR A 107 12.20 -7.38 -2.45
N LYS A 108 13.15 -8.32 -2.48
CA LYS A 108 13.24 -9.40 -1.47
C LYS A 108 13.32 -8.88 -0.03
N GLN A 109 13.82 -7.66 0.16
CA GLN A 109 13.83 -7.02 1.48
C GLN A 109 12.43 -6.57 1.89
N CYS A 110 11.62 -6.09 0.94
CA CYS A 110 10.19 -5.87 1.15
C CYS A 110 9.50 -7.20 1.49
N GLU A 111 9.73 -8.27 0.71
CA GLU A 111 9.20 -9.62 1.00
C GLU A 111 9.55 -10.09 2.42
N ARG A 112 10.80 -9.88 2.86
CA ARG A 112 11.25 -10.26 4.20
C ARG A 112 10.57 -9.44 5.30
N LEU A 113 10.53 -8.12 5.15
CA LEU A 113 9.84 -7.23 6.09
C LEU A 113 8.34 -7.56 6.18
N TYR A 114 7.72 -7.94 5.06
CA TYR A 114 6.32 -8.39 5.04
C TYR A 114 6.12 -9.73 5.74
N ALA A 115 7.03 -10.70 5.54
CA ALA A 115 6.99 -11.98 6.25
C ALA A 115 7.13 -11.78 7.77
N GLU A 116 8.04 -10.90 8.19
CA GLU A 116 8.25 -10.52 9.59
C GLU A 116 6.98 -9.87 10.19
N GLN A 117 6.40 -8.87 9.51
CA GLN A 117 5.17 -8.21 9.93
C GLN A 117 3.97 -9.17 10.02
N LYS A 118 3.85 -10.12 9.09
CA LYS A 118 2.77 -11.12 9.10
C LYS A 118 2.83 -12.02 10.34
N VAL A 119 4.04 -12.44 10.73
CA VAL A 119 4.25 -13.23 11.95
C VAL A 119 3.92 -12.41 13.19
N GLU A 120 4.37 -11.15 13.23
CA GLU A 120 4.09 -10.25 14.36
C GLU A 120 2.58 -10.02 14.53
N LEU A 121 1.85 -9.80 13.44
CA LEU A 121 0.41 -9.57 13.47
C LEU A 121 -0.38 -10.82 13.88
N ALA A 122 0.10 -12.01 13.49
CA ALA A 122 -0.45 -13.28 13.98
C ALA A 122 -0.24 -13.45 15.48
N ASN A 123 0.94 -13.10 15.99
CA ASN A 123 1.25 -13.15 17.42
C ASN A 123 0.37 -12.19 18.23
N GLN A 124 0.21 -10.95 17.76
CA GLN A 124 -0.66 -9.95 18.40
C GLN A 124 -2.12 -10.42 18.45
N LYS A 125 -2.62 -11.10 17.41
CA LYS A 125 -3.98 -11.68 17.41
C LYS A 125 -4.15 -12.76 18.46
N VAL A 126 -3.15 -13.64 18.62
CA VAL A 126 -3.15 -14.68 19.66
C VAL A 126 -3.12 -14.05 21.05
N GLU A 127 -2.27 -13.05 21.26
CA GLU A 127 -2.18 -12.34 22.54
C GLU A 127 -3.50 -11.67 22.91
N LEU A 128 -4.14 -10.98 21.95
CA LEU A 128 -5.44 -10.37 22.15
C LEU A 128 -6.53 -11.40 22.49
N ALA A 129 -6.53 -12.57 21.83
CA ALA A 129 -7.45 -13.65 22.14
C ALA A 129 -7.24 -14.19 23.57
N ASN A 130 -5.99 -14.34 23.98
CA ASN A 130 -5.64 -14.76 25.35
C ASN A 130 -6.08 -13.72 26.39
N GLN A 131 -5.84 -12.43 26.14
CA GLN A 131 -6.31 -11.36 27.03
C GLN A 131 -7.83 -11.35 27.17
N LYS A 132 -8.57 -11.55 26.07
CA LYS A 132 -10.04 -11.68 26.12
C LYS A 132 -10.48 -12.87 26.97
N LEU A 133 -9.82 -14.02 26.83
CA LEU A 133 -10.13 -15.20 27.64
C LEU A 133 -9.86 -14.96 29.13
N ILE A 134 -8.77 -14.27 29.46
CA ILE A 134 -8.44 -13.89 30.84
C ILE A 134 -9.50 -12.93 31.40
N ASN A 135 -9.91 -11.92 30.62
CA ASN A 135 -10.95 -10.99 31.05
C ASN A 135 -12.28 -11.71 31.34
N ILE A 136 -12.70 -12.64 30.48
CA ILE A 136 -13.90 -13.45 30.70
C ILE A 136 -13.79 -14.25 32.01
N LYS A 137 -12.62 -14.82 32.31
CA LYS A 137 -12.39 -15.53 33.57
C LYS A 137 -12.52 -14.60 34.77
N TYR A 138 -11.92 -13.41 34.71
CA TYR A 138 -12.04 -12.42 35.78
C TYR A 138 -13.47 -11.91 35.95
N GLU A 139 -14.20 -11.65 34.87
CA GLU A 139 -15.62 -11.28 34.92
C GLU A 139 -16.46 -12.37 35.60
N THR A 140 -16.23 -13.64 35.26
CA THR A 140 -16.91 -14.78 35.88
C THR A 140 -16.57 -14.90 37.37
N GLU A 141 -15.31 -14.71 37.75
CA GLU A 141 -14.87 -14.77 39.15
C GLU A 141 -15.46 -13.61 39.97
N ILE A 142 -15.50 -12.40 39.40
CA ILE A 142 -16.17 -11.25 39.99
C ILE A 142 -17.66 -11.54 40.20
N GLU A 143 -18.36 -12.09 39.21
CA GLU A 143 -19.77 -12.46 39.34
C GLU A 143 -20.00 -13.50 40.45
N ASN A 144 -19.15 -14.51 40.54
CA ASN A 144 -19.20 -15.50 41.62
C ASN A 144 -19.00 -14.88 43.00
N LEU A 145 -18.01 -14.00 43.16
CA LEU A 145 -17.78 -13.27 44.40
C LEU A 145 -18.97 -12.37 44.76
N LYS A 146 -19.56 -11.68 43.79
CA LYS A 146 -20.79 -10.88 43.99
C LYS A 146 -21.95 -11.74 44.48
N LEU A 147 -22.10 -12.97 43.97
CA LEU A 147 -23.13 -13.91 44.43
C LEU A 147 -22.88 -14.37 45.88
N VAL A 148 -21.63 -14.64 46.25
CA VAL A 148 -21.25 -15.00 47.63
C VAL A 148 -21.54 -13.85 48.59
N LEU A 149 -21.15 -12.62 48.25
CA LEU A 149 -21.43 -11.44 49.08
C LEU A 149 -22.94 -11.24 49.31
N LYS A 150 -23.75 -11.37 48.25
CA LYS A 150 -25.22 -11.31 48.36
C LYS A 150 -25.78 -12.38 49.30
N LYS A 151 -25.27 -13.62 49.26
CA LYS A 151 -25.70 -14.69 50.18
C LYS A 151 -25.44 -14.36 51.65
N HIS A 152 -24.42 -13.56 51.93
CA HIS A 152 -24.08 -13.09 53.27
C HIS A 152 -24.71 -11.74 53.63
N GLY A 153 -25.63 -11.22 52.81
CA GLY A 153 -26.33 -9.95 53.07
C GLY A 153 -25.48 -8.71 52.86
N ILE A 154 -24.33 -8.83 52.18
CA ILE A 154 -23.46 -7.70 51.84
C ILE A 154 -23.82 -7.23 50.43
N ASP A 155 -24.10 -5.93 50.24
CA ASP A 155 -24.31 -5.38 48.89
C ASP A 155 -22.97 -5.33 48.13
N PRO A 156 -22.80 -6.11 47.06
CA PRO A 156 -21.57 -6.10 46.28
C PRO A 156 -21.39 -4.82 45.43
N ASN A 157 -22.38 -3.94 45.35
CA ASN A 157 -22.30 -2.69 44.59
C ASN A 157 -22.05 -1.45 45.47
N GLY A 158 -21.93 -1.63 46.80
CA GLY A 158 -21.56 -0.56 47.73
C GLY A 158 -22.61 0.55 47.89
N LYS A 159 -23.89 0.20 48.03
CA LYS A 159 -24.94 1.14 48.48
C LYS A 159 -25.46 0.81 49.88
#